data_AF-A0A8S2F4F0-F1
#
_entry.id   AF-A0A8S2F4F0-F1
#
_cell.length_a   1.000
_cell.length_b   1.000
_cell.length_c   1.000
_cell.angle_alpha   90.00
_cell.angle_beta   90.00
_cell.angle_gamma   90.00
#
_symmetry.space_group_name_H-M   'P 1'
#
loop_
_entity.id
_entity.type
_entity.pdbx_description
1 polymer ?
#
loop_
_entity_poly.entity_id
_entity_poly.type
_entity_poly.pdbx_seq_one_letter_code
_entity_poly.pdbx_strand_id
1 'polypeptide(L)'
;MYDILKVNFTSDTNATFNGLKQSLYDSSYTWIGIHIRRGDFLSFFKIESSVEYLTSAMEYYRLKYVGCVFVMVSDDKDWCVRHFGDRTDVIVTPRTYFHGHDIAVLALCEHSIVTAGTYGWWAGFLAGGDVIHDVTYPVSWQQGCSRLNYFPPWFLFPSNITRNHTTTTTTAMPISSTNKQLEEQADNGINQSIPKQLAYGEVQHNVFFFMVAGYETTAVTLAYCTYVLANYPKVQEKLQEEIDHHYHKENDNYSDYYIISNMEYMELFIKEVLRMFPVAISQTTNRQCVRETTVCGYKIAKGIIVQADVYSIHYDQELWGPENVNDFCPERHLIKRHPLAWLAFGAGPRICVGMRFALIEIKLLLMNLLKEYTIIKCEKLEKNFNVIETITIAPEEVWIKLEKRY
;
A
#
# COMPACT_ATOMS: atom_id res chain seq x y z
N MET A 1 -32.84 -2.83 29.85
CA MET A 1 -33.63 -3.62 28.87
C MET A 1 -33.29 -3.01 27.53
N TYR A 2 -32.31 -3.58 26.82
CA TYR A 2 -31.76 -3.01 25.60
C TYR A 2 -32.69 -3.40 24.45
N ASP A 3 -33.33 -2.42 23.81
CA ASP A 3 -34.03 -2.66 22.57
C ASP A 3 -33.03 -3.16 21.54
N ILE A 4 -33.28 -4.37 21.07
CA ILE A 4 -32.45 -5.11 20.13
C ILE A 4 -32.34 -4.26 18.85
N LEU A 5 -31.13 -3.77 18.54
CA LEU A 5 -30.78 -3.31 17.20
C LEU A 5 -30.92 -4.51 16.25
N LYS A 6 -32.13 -4.74 15.74
CA LYS A 6 -32.35 -5.61 14.59
C LYS A 6 -31.81 -4.89 13.36
N VAL A 7 -30.50 -4.93 13.18
CA VAL A 7 -29.92 -4.67 11.86
C VAL A 7 -30.38 -5.82 10.98
N ASN A 8 -31.40 -5.56 10.16
CA ASN A 8 -31.91 -6.55 9.20
C ASN A 8 -30.89 -6.66 8.06
N PHE A 9 -29.94 -7.58 8.20
CA PHE A 9 -29.10 -7.96 7.07
C PHE A 9 -29.97 -8.70 6.05
N THR A 10 -30.24 -8.05 4.92
CA THR A 10 -31.02 -8.63 3.83
C THR A 10 -30.09 -9.25 2.78
N SER A 11 -30.63 -10.09 1.89
CA SER A 11 -29.88 -10.57 0.72
C SER A 11 -29.56 -9.48 -0.29
N ASP A 12 -30.13 -8.28 -0.11
CA ASP A 12 -29.76 -7.07 -0.83
C ASP A 12 -28.62 -6.35 -0.08
N THR A 13 -27.43 -6.42 -0.67
CA THR A 13 -26.19 -5.90 -0.09
C THR A 13 -26.24 -4.39 0.04
N ASN A 14 -26.82 -3.65 -0.92
CA ASN A 14 -26.91 -2.19 -0.87
C ASN A 14 -27.87 -1.70 0.23
N ALA A 15 -29.01 -2.37 0.41
CA ALA A 15 -29.95 -2.06 1.49
C ALA A 15 -29.30 -2.29 2.87
N THR A 16 -28.48 -3.33 2.98
CA THR A 16 -27.81 -3.66 4.24
C THR A 16 -26.65 -2.73 4.59
N PHE A 17 -25.86 -2.31 3.59
CA PHE A 17 -24.81 -1.31 3.81
C PHE A 17 -25.37 0.05 4.20
N ASN A 18 -26.46 0.48 3.55
CA ASN A 18 -27.14 1.71 3.92
C ASN A 18 -27.77 1.59 5.31
N GLY A 19 -28.35 0.44 5.67
CA GLY A 19 -28.89 0.19 7.01
C GLY A 19 -27.82 0.15 8.11
N LEU A 20 -26.67 -0.49 7.87
CA LEU A 20 -25.54 -0.50 8.81
C LEU A 20 -24.92 0.90 8.94
N LYS A 21 -24.71 1.59 7.81
CA LYS A 21 -24.19 2.95 7.77
C LYS A 21 -25.12 3.93 8.48
N GLN A 22 -26.42 3.83 8.26
CA GLN A 22 -27.41 4.63 8.97
C GLN A 22 -27.41 4.31 10.47
N SER A 23 -27.30 3.02 10.83
CA SER A 23 -27.17 2.60 12.23
C SER A 23 -25.87 3.11 12.88
N LEU A 24 -24.77 3.17 12.13
CA LEU A 24 -23.48 3.75 12.57
C LEU A 24 -23.59 5.26 12.81
N TYR A 25 -24.23 6.00 11.89
CA TYR A 25 -24.37 7.46 12.00
C TYR A 25 -25.40 7.92 13.05
N ASP A 26 -26.46 7.14 13.27
CA ASP A 26 -27.56 7.51 14.18
C ASP A 26 -27.40 6.92 15.60
N SER A 27 -26.37 6.11 15.88
CA SER A 27 -26.25 5.41 17.17
C SER A 27 -25.27 6.02 18.17
N SER A 28 -25.60 5.85 19.45
CA SER A 28 -24.68 6.07 20.58
C SER A 28 -23.77 4.87 20.85
N TYR A 29 -23.64 3.94 19.90
CA TYR A 29 -22.88 2.69 20.07
C TYR A 29 -21.54 2.79 19.35
N THR A 30 -20.50 2.20 19.94
CA THR A 30 -19.21 2.00 19.30
C THR A 30 -19.23 0.67 18.57
N TRP A 31 -18.92 0.68 17.28
CA TRP A 31 -18.96 -0.52 16.44
C TRP A 31 -17.57 -1.12 16.25
N ILE A 32 -17.42 -2.41 16.53
CA ILE A 32 -16.15 -3.13 16.45
C ILE A 32 -16.27 -4.29 15.46
N GLY A 33 -15.45 -4.27 14.42
CA GLY A 33 -15.37 -5.34 13.43
C GLY A 33 -14.49 -6.47 13.93
N ILE A 34 -14.91 -7.72 13.76
CA ILE A 34 -14.12 -8.89 14.15
C ILE A 34 -13.91 -9.76 12.90
N HIS A 35 -12.66 -9.84 12.46
CA HIS A 35 -12.27 -10.73 11.37
C HIS A 35 -11.64 -12.01 11.92
N ILE A 36 -12.27 -13.15 11.60
CA ILE A 36 -11.87 -14.48 12.06
C ILE A 36 -11.52 -15.33 10.83
N ARG A 37 -10.23 -15.47 10.53
CA ARG A 37 -9.73 -16.44 9.55
C ARG A 37 -9.45 -17.76 10.26
N ARG A 38 -10.25 -18.79 9.96
CA ARG A 38 -10.24 -20.07 10.67
C ARG A 38 -10.27 -21.27 9.74
N GLY A 39 -11.17 -21.30 8.76
CA GLY A 39 -11.44 -22.48 7.95
C GLY A 39 -10.20 -22.97 7.22
N ASP A 40 -9.58 -22.08 6.45
CA ASP A 40 -8.36 -22.37 5.71
C ASP A 40 -7.14 -22.58 6.65
N PHE A 41 -7.02 -21.78 7.71
CA PHE A 41 -5.94 -21.90 8.69
C PHE A 41 -5.96 -23.24 9.44
N LEU A 42 -7.14 -23.73 9.80
CA LEU A 42 -7.29 -25.04 10.42
C LEU A 42 -7.05 -26.17 9.42
N SER A 43 -7.46 -26.00 8.14
CA SER A 43 -7.22 -27.02 7.12
C SER A 43 -5.74 -27.17 6.78
N PHE A 44 -5.05 -26.04 6.54
CA PHE A 44 -3.67 -26.03 6.05
C PHE A 44 -2.61 -26.03 7.15
N PHE A 45 -2.84 -25.29 8.24
CA PHE A 45 -1.81 -25.02 9.24
C PHE A 45 -2.10 -25.60 10.62
N LYS A 46 -3.31 -26.15 10.84
CA LYS A 46 -3.76 -26.71 12.13
C LYS A 46 -3.67 -25.70 13.27
N ILE A 47 -3.89 -24.42 12.95
CA ILE A 47 -3.86 -23.30 13.88
C ILE A 47 -5.20 -22.57 13.82
N GLU A 48 -5.68 -22.14 14.96
CA GLU A 48 -6.85 -21.26 15.09
C GLU A 48 -6.65 -20.32 16.29
N SER A 49 -7.25 -19.13 16.22
CA SER A 49 -7.37 -18.26 17.38
C SER A 49 -8.34 -18.83 18.39
N SER A 50 -8.03 -18.68 19.67
CA SER A 50 -8.86 -19.23 20.74
C SER A 50 -10.11 -18.39 20.99
N VAL A 51 -11.17 -19.04 21.49
CA VAL A 51 -12.41 -18.36 21.90
C VAL A 51 -12.12 -17.40 23.07
N GLU A 52 -11.16 -17.76 23.93
CA GLU A 52 -10.69 -16.96 25.05
C GLU A 52 -10.04 -15.66 24.58
N TYR A 53 -9.23 -15.70 23.52
CA TYR A 53 -8.65 -14.49 22.92
C TYR A 53 -9.75 -13.56 22.43
N LEU A 54 -10.68 -14.06 21.60
CA LEU A 54 -11.75 -13.26 21.03
C LEU A 54 -12.64 -12.65 22.14
N THR A 55 -12.97 -13.45 23.15
CA THR A 55 -13.75 -12.98 24.30
C THR A 55 -13.00 -11.89 25.09
N SER A 56 -11.70 -12.07 25.33
CA SER A 56 -10.88 -11.08 26.05
C SER A 56 -10.72 -9.78 25.27
N ALA A 57 -10.56 -9.87 23.95
CA ALA A 57 -10.49 -8.72 23.05
C ALA A 57 -11.81 -7.93 23.03
N MET A 58 -12.95 -8.62 23.04
CA MET A 58 -14.26 -7.96 23.17
C MET A 58 -14.41 -7.26 24.52
N GLU A 59 -14.01 -7.90 25.63
CA GLU A 59 -14.05 -7.27 26.96
C GLU A 59 -13.17 -6.03 27.06
N TYR A 60 -12.01 -5.99 26.41
CA TYR A 60 -11.18 -4.79 26.33
C TYR A 60 -11.98 -3.59 25.79
N TYR A 61 -12.69 -3.76 24.67
CA TYR A 61 -13.49 -2.68 24.10
C TYR A 61 -14.68 -2.31 24.97
N ARG A 62 -15.35 -3.29 25.59
CA ARG A 62 -16.44 -3.05 26.56
C ARG A 62 -15.97 -2.23 27.78
N LEU A 63 -14.72 -2.39 28.20
CA LEU A 63 -14.14 -1.60 29.29
C LEU A 63 -13.76 -0.17 28.86
N LYS A 64 -13.44 0.03 27.58
CA LYS A 64 -12.97 1.32 27.04
C LYS A 64 -14.10 2.21 26.54
N TYR A 65 -15.16 1.62 25.98
CA TYR A 65 -16.26 2.33 25.33
C TYR A 65 -17.63 1.91 25.89
N VAL A 66 -18.55 2.87 25.98
CA VAL A 66 -19.92 2.63 26.43
C VAL A 66 -20.76 2.20 25.23
N GLY A 67 -21.43 1.05 25.33
CA GLY A 67 -22.33 0.56 24.28
C GLY A 67 -21.58 0.00 23.08
N CYS A 68 -20.86 -1.10 23.24
CA CYS A 68 -20.17 -1.78 22.14
C CYS A 68 -21.12 -2.70 21.36
N VAL A 69 -20.99 -2.71 20.04
CA VAL A 69 -21.60 -3.72 19.13
C VAL A 69 -20.50 -4.37 18.30
N PHE A 70 -20.48 -5.69 18.25
CA PHE A 70 -19.45 -6.48 17.59
C PHE A 70 -19.97 -7.14 16.32
N VAL A 71 -19.37 -6.86 15.17
CA VAL A 71 -19.76 -7.47 13.90
C VAL A 71 -18.71 -8.47 13.44
N MET A 72 -19.07 -9.74 13.42
CA MET A 72 -18.19 -10.87 13.12
C MET A 72 -18.27 -11.30 11.65
N VAL A 73 -17.10 -11.44 11.06
CA VAL A 73 -16.85 -11.90 9.70
C VAL A 73 -15.86 -13.05 9.76
N SER A 74 -16.15 -14.13 9.02
CA SER A 74 -15.28 -15.30 8.98
C SER A 74 -15.46 -16.11 7.70
N ASP A 75 -14.44 -16.86 7.33
CA ASP A 75 -14.54 -17.98 6.38
C ASP A 75 -15.19 -19.23 7.02
N ASP A 76 -15.38 -19.24 8.34
CA ASP A 76 -16.11 -20.25 9.12
C ASP A 76 -17.22 -19.60 9.97
N LYS A 77 -18.28 -19.12 9.29
CA LYS A 77 -19.44 -18.46 9.92
C LYS A 77 -20.21 -19.39 10.88
N ASP A 78 -20.17 -20.70 10.64
CA ASP A 78 -20.86 -21.70 11.49
C ASP A 78 -20.18 -21.89 12.82
N TRP A 79 -18.87 -21.81 12.84
CA TRP A 79 -18.13 -21.73 14.09
C TRP A 79 -18.46 -20.44 14.86
N CYS A 80 -18.56 -19.29 14.18
CA CYS A 80 -18.88 -18.02 14.83
C CYS A 80 -20.28 -18.03 15.49
N VAL A 81 -21.30 -18.48 14.75
CA VAL A 81 -22.67 -18.57 15.27
C VAL A 81 -22.76 -19.51 16.47
N ARG A 82 -22.05 -20.64 16.44
CA ARG A 82 -22.05 -21.61 17.56
C ARG A 82 -21.43 -21.06 18.85
N HIS A 83 -20.42 -20.19 18.77
CA HIS A 83 -19.68 -19.73 19.95
C HIS A 83 -20.09 -18.34 20.44
N PHE A 84 -20.69 -17.52 19.57
CA PHE A 84 -21.00 -16.12 19.90
C PHE A 84 -22.42 -15.68 19.51
N GLY A 85 -23.21 -16.54 18.84
CA GLY A 85 -24.53 -16.17 18.33
C GLY A 85 -25.61 -15.98 19.40
N ASP A 86 -25.36 -16.38 20.65
CA ASP A 86 -26.23 -16.14 21.81
C ASP A 86 -26.03 -14.76 22.44
N ARG A 87 -24.96 -14.05 22.07
CA ARG A 87 -24.63 -12.73 22.61
C ARG A 87 -25.43 -11.65 21.91
N THR A 88 -26.11 -10.81 22.68
CA THR A 88 -27.01 -9.77 22.16
C THR A 88 -26.30 -8.59 21.53
N ASP A 89 -25.01 -8.42 21.83
CA ASP A 89 -24.14 -7.39 21.27
C ASP A 89 -23.23 -7.92 20.15
N VAL A 90 -23.45 -9.16 19.69
CA VAL A 90 -22.71 -9.77 18.58
C VAL A 90 -23.62 -10.00 17.38
N ILE A 91 -23.11 -9.65 16.22
CA ILE A 91 -23.77 -9.84 14.93
C ILE A 91 -22.82 -10.63 14.05
N VAL A 92 -23.19 -11.86 13.67
CA VAL A 92 -22.45 -12.61 12.65
C VAL A 92 -23.02 -12.27 11.27
N THR A 93 -22.14 -11.91 10.33
CA THR A 93 -22.55 -11.59 8.95
C THR A 93 -23.22 -12.77 8.25
N PRO A 94 -24.19 -12.51 7.34
CA PRO A 94 -24.89 -13.59 6.64
C PRO A 94 -23.97 -14.47 5.79
N ARG A 95 -24.39 -15.73 5.59
CA ARG A 95 -23.67 -16.66 4.69
C ARG A 95 -23.67 -16.22 3.23
N THR A 96 -24.66 -15.41 2.82
CA THR A 96 -24.76 -14.87 1.46
C THR A 96 -23.71 -13.80 1.17
N TYR A 97 -22.98 -13.32 2.18
CA TYR A 97 -21.96 -12.31 2.02
C TYR A 97 -20.69 -12.94 1.46
N PHE A 98 -20.33 -12.51 0.25
CA PHE A 98 -19.01 -12.74 -0.33
C PHE A 98 -17.93 -11.88 0.34
N HIS A 99 -16.66 -12.25 0.15
CA HIS A 99 -15.49 -11.59 0.76
C HIS A 99 -15.47 -10.06 0.59
N GLY A 100 -16.01 -9.50 -0.49
CA GLY A 100 -16.10 -8.05 -0.67
C GLY A 100 -17.09 -7.35 0.29
N HIS A 101 -18.17 -8.02 0.67
CA HIS A 101 -19.15 -7.48 1.60
C HIS A 101 -18.59 -7.52 3.03
N ASP A 102 -17.93 -8.63 3.35
CA ASP A 102 -17.28 -8.87 4.63
C ASP A 102 -16.25 -7.76 4.96
N ILE A 103 -15.42 -7.34 3.99
CA ILE A 103 -14.41 -6.28 4.23
C ILE A 103 -15.05 -4.90 4.35
N ALA A 104 -16.11 -4.65 3.58
CA ALA A 104 -16.83 -3.38 3.65
C ALA A 104 -17.56 -3.21 4.99
N VAL A 105 -18.11 -4.30 5.55
CA VAL A 105 -18.73 -4.27 6.89
C VAL A 105 -17.67 -3.96 7.95
N LEU A 106 -16.52 -4.62 7.89
CA LEU A 106 -15.43 -4.38 8.85
C LEU A 106 -14.85 -2.96 8.74
N ALA A 107 -14.68 -2.45 7.53
CA ALA A 107 -14.16 -1.10 7.28
C ALA A 107 -15.13 0.03 7.73
N LEU A 108 -16.41 -0.30 7.92
CA LEU A 108 -17.40 0.64 8.47
C LEU A 108 -17.41 0.68 10.00
N CYS A 109 -16.77 -0.28 10.67
CA CYS A 109 -16.61 -0.25 12.12
C CYS A 109 -15.55 0.79 12.54
N GLU A 110 -15.62 1.24 13.78
CA GLU A 110 -14.67 2.21 14.36
C GLU A 110 -13.37 1.53 14.80
N HIS A 111 -13.47 0.29 15.27
CA HIS A 111 -12.33 -0.49 15.77
C HIS A 111 -12.35 -1.91 15.21
N SER A 112 -11.25 -2.64 15.36
CA SER A 112 -11.13 -4.00 14.83
C SER A 112 -10.47 -5.00 15.77
N ILE A 113 -10.95 -6.24 15.72
CA ILE A 113 -10.32 -7.43 16.29
C ILE A 113 -9.98 -8.36 15.13
N VAL A 114 -8.75 -8.84 15.06
CA VAL A 114 -8.27 -9.65 13.92
C VAL A 114 -7.57 -10.89 14.44
N THR A 115 -7.93 -12.06 13.91
CA THR A 115 -7.20 -13.31 14.18
C THR A 115 -5.94 -13.41 13.33
N ALA A 116 -6.08 -13.68 12.03
CA ALA A 116 -4.94 -13.90 11.16
C ALA A 116 -5.20 -13.49 9.71
N GLY A 117 -4.11 -13.28 8.98
CA GLY A 117 -4.11 -13.01 7.55
C GLY A 117 -4.26 -11.52 7.18
N THR A 118 -3.69 -11.19 6.02
CA THR A 118 -3.65 -9.82 5.48
C THR A 118 -5.03 -9.20 5.27
N TYR A 119 -6.07 -10.00 5.06
CA TYR A 119 -7.43 -9.53 4.90
C TYR A 119 -7.93 -8.75 6.12
N GLY A 120 -7.76 -9.30 7.33
CA GLY A 120 -8.17 -8.62 8.56
C GLY A 120 -7.29 -7.41 8.87
N TRP A 121 -6.01 -7.46 8.49
CA TRP A 121 -5.09 -6.32 8.60
C TRP A 121 -5.57 -5.14 7.75
N TRP A 122 -5.91 -5.39 6.48
CA TRP A 122 -6.45 -4.35 5.59
C TRP A 122 -7.80 -3.83 6.10
N ALA A 123 -8.67 -4.70 6.61
CA ALA A 123 -9.94 -4.29 7.18
C ALA A 123 -9.76 -3.33 8.39
N GLY A 124 -8.85 -3.67 9.30
CA GLY A 124 -8.53 -2.81 10.45
C GLY A 124 -7.87 -1.49 10.05
N PHE A 125 -6.99 -1.51 9.05
CA PHE A 125 -6.41 -0.28 8.49
C PHE A 125 -7.48 0.65 7.90
N LEU A 126 -8.47 0.09 7.20
CA LEU A 126 -9.56 0.85 6.59
C LEU A 126 -10.56 1.40 7.62
N ALA A 127 -10.78 0.67 8.73
CA ALA A 127 -11.61 1.13 9.86
C ALA A 127 -11.01 2.37 10.56
N GLY A 128 -9.68 2.45 10.64
CA GLY A 128 -8.96 3.66 11.06
C GLY A 128 -8.86 3.91 12.57
N GLY A 129 -9.45 3.05 13.41
CA GLY A 129 -9.27 3.10 14.87
C GLY A 129 -8.37 1.98 15.42
N ASP A 130 -8.49 1.71 16.73
CA ASP A 130 -7.69 0.68 17.41
C ASP A 130 -7.91 -0.71 16.78
N VAL A 131 -6.83 -1.48 16.65
CA VAL A 131 -6.86 -2.86 16.18
C VAL A 131 -6.22 -3.78 17.20
N ILE A 132 -6.96 -4.79 17.68
CA ILE A 132 -6.41 -5.88 18.48
C ILE A 132 -6.14 -7.06 17.56
N HIS A 133 -4.91 -7.56 17.54
CA HIS A 133 -4.50 -8.65 16.66
C HIS A 133 -4.05 -9.88 17.46
N ASP A 134 -4.55 -11.06 17.10
CA ASP A 134 -4.06 -12.33 17.60
C ASP A 134 -2.80 -12.70 16.80
N VAL A 135 -1.64 -12.76 17.44
CA VAL A 135 -0.40 -13.06 16.71
C VAL A 135 -0.09 -14.56 16.83
N THR A 136 -1.08 -15.40 16.55
CA THR A 136 -0.93 -16.86 16.49
C THR A 136 -0.39 -17.28 15.11
N TYR A 137 0.87 -16.94 14.86
CA TYR A 137 1.66 -17.52 13.76
C TYR A 137 2.60 -18.61 14.33
N PRO A 138 2.90 -19.69 13.57
CA PRO A 138 3.95 -20.62 13.95
C PRO A 138 5.25 -19.88 14.28
N VAL A 139 5.95 -20.28 15.35
CA VAL A 139 7.25 -19.71 15.73
C VAL A 139 8.26 -19.82 14.58
N SER A 140 8.15 -20.86 13.75
CA SER A 140 8.95 -21.05 12.54
C SER A 140 8.72 -19.98 11.46
N TRP A 141 7.56 -19.32 11.44
CA TRP A 141 7.27 -18.23 10.50
C TRP A 141 7.79 -16.88 10.98
N GLN A 142 8.18 -16.79 12.25
CA GLN A 142 8.71 -15.56 12.82
C GLN A 142 10.22 -15.40 12.55
N GLN A 143 10.91 -16.39 11.96
CA GLN A 143 12.33 -16.35 11.53
C GLN A 143 13.28 -15.52 12.43
N GLY A 144 13.12 -15.57 13.75
CA GLY A 144 13.94 -14.78 14.69
C GLY A 144 13.65 -13.28 14.76
N CYS A 145 12.67 -12.76 14.02
CA CYS A 145 12.21 -11.37 14.08
C CYS A 145 11.29 -11.13 15.28
N SER A 146 11.58 -10.07 16.04
CA SER A 146 10.76 -9.65 17.18
C SER A 146 9.34 -9.27 16.74
N ARG A 147 8.35 -9.57 17.59
CA ARG A 147 6.94 -9.20 17.40
C ARG A 147 6.75 -7.69 17.15
N LEU A 148 7.64 -6.86 17.69
CA LEU A 148 7.67 -5.40 17.52
C LEU A 148 8.04 -4.94 16.10
N ASN A 149 8.59 -5.83 15.27
CA ASN A 149 9.06 -5.50 13.93
C ASN A 149 7.95 -5.57 12.86
N TYR A 150 6.87 -6.31 13.13
CA TYR A 150 5.75 -6.51 12.19
C TYR A 150 4.55 -5.61 12.47
N PHE A 151 4.42 -5.14 13.71
CA PHE A 151 3.24 -4.40 14.15
C PHE A 151 3.68 -3.10 14.82
N PRO A 152 3.02 -1.96 14.54
CA PRO A 152 3.32 -0.72 15.23
C PRO A 152 3.23 -0.89 16.76
N PRO A 153 4.04 -0.17 17.56
CA PRO A 153 4.05 -0.34 19.03
C PRO A 153 2.68 -0.16 19.71
N TRP A 154 1.77 0.63 19.11
CA TRP A 154 0.40 0.84 19.58
C TRP A 154 -0.58 -0.30 19.20
N PHE A 155 -0.10 -1.33 18.51
CA PHE A 155 -0.87 -2.43 17.92
C PHE A 155 -0.72 -3.75 18.72
N LEU A 156 0.17 -3.76 19.73
CA LEU A 156 0.54 -4.95 20.48
C LEU A 156 0.12 -4.81 21.96
N PHE A 157 -0.86 -5.62 22.38
CA PHE A 157 -1.26 -5.73 23.78
C PHE A 157 -0.56 -6.92 24.46
N PRO A 158 -0.10 -6.79 25.73
CA PRO A 158 0.33 -7.92 26.52
C PRO A 158 -0.84 -8.87 26.77
N SER A 159 -0.61 -10.18 26.70
CA SER A 159 -1.61 -11.23 26.93
C SER A 159 -2.14 -11.31 28.38
N ASN A 160 -1.63 -10.46 29.29
CA ASN A 160 -2.06 -10.39 30.68
C ASN A 160 -2.39 -8.93 31.04
N ILE A 161 -3.65 -8.52 30.91
CA ILE A 161 -4.15 -7.27 31.48
C ILE A 161 -4.79 -7.59 32.83
N THR A 162 -4.00 -7.49 33.90
CA THR A 162 -4.53 -7.24 35.24
C THR A 162 -4.66 -5.73 35.46
N ARG A 163 -5.80 -5.30 36.02
CA ARG A 163 -6.11 -3.91 36.37
C ARG A 163 -4.94 -3.24 37.09
N ASN A 164 -4.48 -2.11 36.58
CA ASN A 164 -3.88 -1.08 37.41
C ASN A 164 -4.56 0.25 37.11
N HIS A 165 -5.34 0.72 38.09
CA HIS A 165 -5.87 2.07 38.14
C HIS A 165 -4.69 3.05 38.23
N THR A 166 -4.59 3.98 37.28
CA THR A 166 -4.01 5.28 37.57
C THR A 166 -4.70 6.30 36.68
N THR A 167 -5.65 6.99 37.31
CA THR A 167 -6.34 8.16 36.77
C THR A 167 -5.30 9.25 36.55
N THR A 168 -5.11 9.70 35.32
CA THR A 168 -4.44 10.99 35.06
C THR A 168 -5.35 11.84 34.21
N THR A 169 -6.10 12.68 34.91
CA THR A 169 -6.87 13.80 34.36
C THR A 169 -5.91 14.70 33.59
N THR A 170 -6.09 14.85 32.27
CA THR A 170 -5.50 15.98 31.54
C THR A 170 -6.63 16.77 30.91
N THR A 171 -6.77 17.98 31.43
CA THR A 171 -7.73 19.02 31.11
C THR A 171 -7.67 19.45 29.65
N ALA A 172 -8.84 19.55 29.02
CA ALA A 172 -9.01 20.13 27.71
C ALA A 172 -8.59 21.62 27.69
N MET A 173 -7.84 22.03 26.67
CA MET A 173 -7.66 23.45 26.33
C MET A 173 -8.68 23.87 25.26
N PRO A 174 -9.24 25.09 25.34
CA PRO A 174 -10.22 25.58 24.38
C PRO A 174 -9.54 26.13 23.13
N ILE A 175 -10.02 25.74 21.95
CA ILE A 175 -9.64 26.38 20.69
C ILE A 175 -10.60 27.54 20.46
N SER A 176 -10.08 28.75 20.65
CA SER A 176 -10.77 30.00 20.29
C SER A 176 -10.56 30.31 18.81
N SER A 177 -11.60 30.93 18.25
CA SER A 177 -11.75 31.46 16.91
C SER A 177 -10.64 32.42 16.47
N THR A 178 -10.08 32.25 15.28
CA THR A 178 -10.15 33.21 14.15
C THR A 178 -9.29 32.73 12.96
N ASN A 179 -9.87 32.71 11.76
CA ASN A 179 -9.37 33.47 10.60
C ASN A 179 -10.28 33.22 9.39
N LYS A 180 -11.25 34.13 9.24
CA LYS A 180 -11.84 34.48 7.93
C LYS A 180 -10.83 35.39 7.23
N GLN A 181 -10.33 34.99 6.08
CA GLN A 181 -10.16 35.78 4.84
C GLN A 181 -9.12 35.09 3.94
N LEU A 182 -9.38 35.16 2.62
CA LEU A 182 -8.65 34.55 1.49
C LEU A 182 -9.03 33.05 1.35
N GLU A 183 -9.85 32.59 0.42
CA GLU A 183 -9.86 32.85 -1.03
C GLU A 183 -11.30 32.79 -1.58
N GLU A 184 -11.98 33.93 -1.65
CA GLU A 184 -13.02 34.16 -2.65
C GLU A 184 -12.34 34.60 -3.95
N GLN A 185 -12.87 34.10 -5.09
CA GLN A 185 -12.52 34.43 -6.48
C GLN A 185 -11.57 33.46 -7.21
N ALA A 186 -12.06 32.25 -7.47
CA ALA A 186 -11.81 31.55 -8.73
C ALA A 186 -13.04 30.72 -9.14
N ASP A 187 -13.95 31.37 -9.86
CA ASP A 187 -14.81 30.83 -10.93
C ASP A 187 -15.68 29.58 -10.68
N ASN A 188 -16.87 29.85 -10.12
CA ASN A 188 -18.19 29.49 -10.68
C ASN A 188 -18.27 28.31 -11.68
N GLY A 189 -18.58 27.12 -11.18
CA GLY A 189 -19.17 26.04 -12.00
C GLY A 189 -19.04 24.64 -11.40
N ILE A 190 -20.09 24.18 -10.70
CA ILE A 190 -20.31 22.82 -10.15
C ILE A 190 -19.60 22.52 -8.81
N ASN A 191 -20.10 23.11 -7.72
CA ASN A 191 -19.93 22.58 -6.36
C ASN A 191 -20.98 21.47 -6.11
N GLN A 192 -20.77 20.30 -6.70
CA GLN A 192 -21.33 19.07 -6.13
C GLN A 192 -20.28 18.51 -5.18
N SER A 193 -20.63 18.33 -3.91
CA SER A 193 -19.86 17.48 -3.01
C SER A 193 -19.83 16.08 -3.62
N ILE A 194 -18.72 15.72 -4.27
CA ILE A 194 -18.55 14.37 -4.83
C ILE A 194 -18.67 13.41 -3.64
N PRO A 195 -19.66 12.51 -3.61
CA PRO A 195 -19.75 11.52 -2.56
C PRO A 195 -18.44 10.74 -2.53
N LYS A 196 -17.72 10.74 -1.40
CA LYS A 196 -16.53 9.89 -1.20
C LYS A 196 -16.96 8.44 -0.99
N GLN A 197 -17.66 7.86 -1.97
CA GLN A 197 -18.16 6.50 -1.96
C GLN A 197 -17.94 5.93 -3.36
N LEU A 198 -17.13 4.88 -3.46
CA LEU A 198 -16.94 4.14 -4.70
C LEU A 198 -18.06 3.11 -4.83
N ALA A 199 -18.67 3.00 -6.01
CA ALA A 199 -19.57 1.91 -6.33
C ALA A 199 -18.79 0.57 -6.30
N TYR A 200 -19.48 -0.54 -6.02
CA TYR A 200 -18.85 -1.86 -5.98
C TYR A 200 -18.05 -2.19 -7.25
N GLY A 201 -18.61 -1.88 -8.42
CA GLY A 201 -17.90 -2.02 -9.68
C GLY A 201 -16.63 -1.16 -9.72
N GLU A 202 -16.67 0.09 -9.26
CA GLU A 202 -15.47 0.94 -9.21
C GLU A 202 -14.41 0.35 -8.27
N VAL A 203 -14.80 -0.21 -7.12
CA VAL A 203 -13.86 -0.91 -6.22
C VAL A 203 -13.20 -2.10 -6.93
N GLN A 204 -13.99 -2.95 -7.60
CA GLN A 204 -13.45 -4.10 -8.34
C GLN A 204 -12.47 -3.66 -9.44
N HIS A 205 -12.84 -2.65 -10.23
CA HIS A 205 -11.97 -2.13 -11.29
C HIS A 205 -10.70 -1.48 -10.72
N ASN A 206 -10.79 -0.74 -9.62
CA ASN A 206 -9.62 -0.14 -8.98
C ASN A 206 -8.68 -1.21 -8.40
N VAL A 207 -9.21 -2.26 -7.75
CA VAL A 207 -8.39 -3.37 -7.23
C VAL A 207 -7.66 -4.08 -8.37
N PHE A 208 -8.38 -4.44 -9.43
CA PHE A 208 -7.77 -5.06 -10.61
C PHE A 208 -6.70 -4.14 -11.23
N PHE A 209 -7.02 -2.85 -11.39
CA PHE A 209 -6.10 -1.86 -11.93
C PHE A 209 -4.83 -1.73 -11.07
N PHE A 210 -4.96 -1.63 -9.74
CA PHE A 210 -3.79 -1.52 -8.85
C PHE A 210 -2.92 -2.78 -8.87
N MET A 211 -3.54 -3.96 -8.98
CA MET A 211 -2.80 -5.22 -9.10
C MET A 211 -1.96 -5.25 -10.38
N VAL A 212 -2.57 -4.96 -11.54
CA VAL A 212 -1.87 -4.97 -12.83
C VAL A 212 -0.84 -3.85 -12.91
N ALA A 213 -1.21 -2.63 -12.50
CA ALA A 213 -0.34 -1.46 -12.54
C ALA A 213 0.86 -1.61 -11.62
N GLY A 214 0.69 -2.20 -10.42
CA GLY A 214 1.79 -2.44 -9.49
C GLY A 214 2.71 -3.60 -9.89
N TYR A 215 2.13 -4.69 -10.40
CA TYR A 215 2.90 -5.89 -10.77
C TYR A 215 3.77 -5.67 -12.02
N GLU A 216 3.14 -5.31 -13.13
CA GLU A 216 3.81 -5.28 -14.44
C GLU A 216 4.94 -4.26 -14.49
N THR A 217 4.68 -3.01 -14.06
CA THR A 217 5.67 -1.94 -14.17
C THR A 217 6.88 -2.17 -13.26
N THR A 218 6.66 -2.72 -12.07
CA THR A 218 7.72 -2.99 -11.10
C THR A 218 8.59 -4.16 -11.57
N ALA A 219 7.97 -5.25 -12.04
CA ALA A 219 8.70 -6.40 -12.59
C ALA A 219 9.58 -6.01 -13.79
N VAL A 220 9.02 -5.22 -14.73
CA VAL A 220 9.78 -4.72 -15.89
C VAL A 220 10.92 -3.79 -15.47
N THR A 221 10.69 -2.91 -14.49
CA THR A 221 11.75 -2.04 -13.95
C THR A 221 12.89 -2.87 -13.36
N LEU A 222 12.58 -3.91 -12.59
CA LEU A 222 13.57 -4.84 -12.04
C LEU A 222 14.33 -5.60 -13.13
N ALA A 223 13.67 -6.01 -14.21
CA ALA A 223 14.32 -6.60 -15.37
C ALA A 223 15.36 -5.64 -15.98
N TYR A 224 15.02 -4.36 -16.18
CA TYR A 224 15.98 -3.35 -16.63
C TYR A 224 17.10 -3.10 -15.62
N CYS A 225 16.80 -3.06 -14.31
CA CYS A 225 17.82 -2.94 -13.27
C CYS A 225 18.85 -4.06 -13.38
N THR A 226 18.41 -5.32 -13.43
CA THR A 226 19.31 -6.48 -13.54
C THR A 226 20.09 -6.49 -14.86
N TYR A 227 19.47 -6.08 -15.97
CA TYR A 227 20.15 -5.90 -17.26
C TYR A 227 21.30 -4.88 -17.16
N VAL A 228 21.04 -3.73 -16.55
CA VAL A 228 22.05 -2.68 -16.36
C VAL A 228 23.15 -3.17 -15.44
N LEU A 229 22.83 -3.77 -14.30
CA LEU A 229 23.83 -4.27 -13.35
C LEU A 229 24.78 -5.29 -13.97
N ALA A 230 24.27 -6.16 -14.85
CA ALA A 230 25.08 -7.11 -15.61
C ALA A 230 26.05 -6.45 -16.61
N ASN A 231 25.68 -5.30 -17.19
CA ASN A 231 26.49 -4.57 -18.18
C ASN A 231 27.39 -3.48 -17.57
N TYR A 232 27.12 -3.05 -16.33
CA TYR A 232 27.88 -2.00 -15.64
C TYR A 232 28.42 -2.49 -14.28
N PRO A 233 29.45 -3.37 -14.26
CA PRO A 233 29.97 -3.96 -13.02
C PRO A 233 30.42 -2.93 -11.97
N LYS A 234 31.01 -1.80 -12.40
CA LYS A 234 31.43 -0.72 -11.49
C LYS A 234 30.27 -0.04 -10.76
N VAL A 235 29.11 0.04 -11.40
CA VAL A 235 27.88 0.58 -10.76
C VAL A 235 27.37 -0.43 -9.73
N GLN A 236 27.39 -1.71 -10.08
CA GLN A 236 26.99 -2.78 -9.17
C GLN A 236 27.91 -2.86 -7.95
N GLU A 237 29.23 -2.70 -8.12
CA GLU A 237 30.21 -2.66 -7.03
C GLU A 237 29.89 -1.53 -6.05
N LYS A 238 29.63 -0.30 -6.53
CA LYS A 238 29.21 0.82 -5.68
C LYS A 238 27.91 0.57 -4.91
N LEU A 239 26.93 -0.09 -5.54
CA LEU A 239 25.69 -0.47 -4.85
C LEU A 239 25.94 -1.52 -3.77
N GLN A 240 26.79 -2.52 -4.07
CA GLN A 240 27.19 -3.53 -3.10
C GLN A 240 27.96 -2.91 -1.93
N GLU A 241 28.87 -1.97 -2.18
CA GLU A 241 29.57 -1.20 -1.15
C GLU A 241 28.60 -0.39 -0.26
N GLU A 242 27.60 0.27 -0.86
CA GLU A 242 26.55 0.98 -0.11
C GLU A 242 25.75 0.01 0.78
N ILE A 243 25.33 -1.13 0.23
CA ILE A 243 24.60 -2.17 0.97
C ILE A 243 25.46 -2.69 2.13
N ASP A 244 26.70 -3.08 1.85
CA ASP A 244 27.65 -3.61 2.81
C ASP A 244 27.93 -2.59 3.92
N HIS A 245 28.03 -1.29 3.62
CA HIS A 245 28.20 -0.24 4.62
C HIS A 245 27.06 -0.20 5.63
N HIS A 246 25.82 -0.42 5.18
CA HIS A 246 24.65 -0.45 6.06
C HIS A 246 24.56 -1.72 6.92
N TYR A 247 25.07 -2.86 6.43
CA TYR A 247 25.04 -4.15 7.12
C TYR A 247 26.29 -4.48 7.96
N HIS A 248 27.47 -3.89 7.68
CA HIS A 248 28.72 -4.15 8.44
C HIS A 248 28.97 -3.20 9.63
N LYS A 249 28.30 -2.05 9.70
CA LYS A 249 28.15 -1.34 10.98
C LYS A 249 27.30 -2.23 11.89
N GLU A 250 27.54 -2.23 13.20
CA GLU A 250 26.81 -2.98 14.24
C GLU A 250 25.30 -2.66 14.27
N ASN A 251 24.58 -3.02 13.20
CA ASN A 251 23.28 -2.51 12.77
C ASN A 251 22.23 -3.61 12.66
N ASP A 252 22.41 -4.75 13.34
CA ASP A 252 21.38 -5.81 13.47
C ASP A 252 20.04 -5.30 14.06
N ASN A 253 19.97 -4.03 14.47
CA ASN A 253 18.79 -3.37 15.04
C ASN A 253 18.02 -2.43 14.09
N TYR A 254 18.50 -2.15 12.87
CA TYR A 254 17.74 -1.30 11.93
C TYR A 254 16.80 -2.13 11.06
N SER A 255 15.57 -1.66 10.89
CA SER A 255 14.63 -2.30 9.96
C SER A 255 15.09 -2.14 8.52
N ASP A 256 14.73 -3.09 7.66
CA ASP A 256 15.01 -3.00 6.22
C ASP A 256 14.47 -1.70 5.61
N TYR A 257 13.32 -1.23 6.10
CA TYR A 257 12.75 0.06 5.69
C TYR A 257 13.67 1.25 6.00
N TYR A 258 14.31 1.26 7.17
CA TYR A 258 15.28 2.30 7.51
C TYR A 258 16.50 2.22 6.59
N ILE A 259 17.01 1.01 6.31
CA ILE A 259 18.17 0.81 5.44
C ILE A 259 17.88 1.35 4.03
N ILE A 260 16.81 0.88 3.38
CA ILE A 260 16.47 1.32 2.01
C ILE A 260 16.15 2.82 1.91
N SER A 261 15.68 3.44 3.01
CA SER A 261 15.38 4.87 3.05
C SER A 261 16.64 5.73 3.06
N ASN A 262 17.78 5.17 3.48
CA ASN A 262 19.07 5.86 3.55
C ASN A 262 20.06 5.44 2.42
N MET A 263 19.63 4.59 1.49
CA MET A 263 20.42 4.22 0.30
C MET A 263 20.30 5.28 -0.79
N GLU A 264 21.21 6.25 -0.75
CA GLU A 264 21.25 7.39 -1.66
C GLU A 264 21.69 6.98 -3.08
N TYR A 265 22.72 6.15 -3.21
CA TYR A 265 23.22 5.71 -4.50
C TYR A 265 22.23 4.77 -5.20
N MET A 266 21.56 3.87 -4.46
CA MET A 266 20.44 3.08 -4.96
C MET A 266 19.32 3.95 -5.56
N GLU A 267 19.00 5.09 -4.93
CA GLU A 267 18.01 6.05 -5.46
C GLU A 267 18.49 6.66 -6.79
N LEU A 268 19.76 7.06 -6.89
CA LEU A 268 20.34 7.58 -8.13
C LEU A 268 20.34 6.53 -9.25
N PHE A 269 20.69 5.29 -8.91
CA PHE A 269 20.68 4.16 -9.82
C PHE A 269 19.28 3.91 -10.40
N ILE A 270 18.25 3.77 -9.56
CA ILE A 270 16.88 3.53 -10.01
C ILE A 270 16.37 4.68 -10.88
N LYS A 271 16.71 5.92 -10.53
CA LYS A 271 16.35 7.10 -11.33
C LYS A 271 16.96 7.07 -12.73
N GLU A 272 18.22 6.68 -12.84
CA GLU A 272 18.91 6.59 -14.14
C GLU A 272 18.39 5.41 -14.97
N VAL A 273 18.09 4.26 -14.35
CA VAL A 273 17.42 3.14 -15.01
C VAL A 273 16.09 3.61 -15.60
N LEU A 274 15.24 4.28 -14.81
CA LEU A 274 13.95 4.77 -15.27
C LEU A 274 14.05 5.97 -16.23
N ARG A 275 15.17 6.68 -16.26
CA ARG A 275 15.44 7.71 -17.27
C ARG A 275 15.70 7.06 -18.62
N MET A 276 16.63 6.10 -18.68
CA MET A 276 17.03 5.41 -19.91
C MET A 276 15.98 4.42 -20.41
N PHE A 277 15.29 3.75 -19.48
CA PHE A 277 14.27 2.74 -19.77
C PHE A 277 12.93 3.14 -19.14
N PRO A 278 12.26 4.17 -19.67
CA PRO A 278 10.97 4.59 -19.15
C PRO A 278 9.88 3.55 -19.50
N VAL A 279 9.31 2.91 -18.47
CA VAL A 279 8.46 1.71 -18.62
C VAL A 279 7.03 2.02 -19.07
N ALA A 280 6.39 3.05 -18.51
CA ALA A 280 4.96 3.33 -18.66
C ALA A 280 4.69 4.73 -19.26
N ILE A 281 5.37 5.06 -20.35
CA ILE A 281 5.38 6.42 -20.93
C ILE A 281 3.98 6.90 -21.27
N SER A 282 3.25 6.12 -22.08
CA SER A 282 1.93 6.50 -22.57
C SER A 282 0.90 6.60 -21.44
N GLN A 283 1.00 5.73 -20.43
CA GLN A 283 0.08 5.67 -19.30
C GLN A 283 0.31 6.83 -18.32
N THR A 284 1.57 7.21 -18.10
CA THR A 284 1.91 8.27 -17.14
C THR A 284 1.73 9.67 -17.71
N THR A 285 1.83 9.85 -19.04
CA THR A 285 1.87 11.18 -19.67
C THR A 285 0.71 11.54 -20.58
N ASN A 286 -0.11 10.60 -21.05
CA ASN A 286 -1.29 10.93 -21.87
C ASN A 286 -2.33 11.71 -21.05
N ARG A 287 -2.79 12.85 -21.60
CA ARG A 287 -3.84 13.70 -21.02
C ARG A 287 -4.84 14.10 -22.09
N GLN A 288 -6.12 14.03 -21.77
CA GLN A 288 -7.16 14.58 -22.63
C GLN A 288 -7.45 16.03 -22.23
N CYS A 289 -7.46 16.93 -23.22
CA CYS A 289 -7.83 18.32 -23.04
C CYS A 289 -9.32 18.43 -22.67
N VAL A 290 -9.64 18.78 -21.42
CA VAL A 290 -11.03 18.88 -20.95
C VAL A 290 -11.73 20.20 -21.31
N ARG A 291 -10.93 21.24 -21.60
CA ARG A 291 -11.38 22.58 -21.99
C ARG A 291 -10.36 23.16 -22.95
N GLU A 292 -10.86 23.76 -24.04
CA GLU A 292 -10.00 24.44 -25.01
C GLU A 292 -9.04 25.39 -24.30
N THR A 293 -7.75 25.31 -24.67
CA THR A 293 -6.68 26.07 -24.03
C THR A 293 -5.59 26.40 -25.03
N THR A 294 -4.65 27.24 -24.63
CA THR A 294 -3.44 27.55 -25.40
C THR A 294 -2.21 27.20 -24.58
N VAL A 295 -1.31 26.38 -25.13
CA VAL A 295 -0.04 25.99 -24.49
C VAL A 295 1.09 26.35 -25.45
N CYS A 296 2.06 27.13 -24.99
CA CYS A 296 3.19 27.59 -25.81
C CYS A 296 2.77 28.24 -27.16
N GLY A 297 1.63 28.94 -27.18
CA GLY A 297 1.08 29.57 -28.40
C GLY A 297 0.25 28.63 -29.28
N TYR A 298 0.22 27.32 -28.99
CA TYR A 298 -0.60 26.35 -29.71
C TYR A 298 -1.99 26.23 -29.09
N LYS A 299 -3.03 26.43 -29.90
CA LYS A 299 -4.42 26.17 -29.50
C LYS A 299 -4.70 24.68 -29.47
N ILE A 300 -5.15 24.18 -28.34
CA ILE A 300 -5.50 22.77 -28.11
C ILE A 300 -7.00 22.71 -27.88
N ALA A 301 -7.73 22.13 -28.83
CA ALA A 301 -9.16 21.96 -28.73
C ALA A 301 -9.55 20.93 -27.65
N LYS A 302 -10.75 21.08 -27.10
CA LYS A 302 -11.34 20.09 -26.18
C LYS A 302 -11.40 18.72 -26.85
N GLY A 303 -11.05 17.67 -26.10
CA GLY A 303 -11.08 16.28 -26.53
C GLY A 303 -9.77 15.77 -27.12
N ILE A 304 -8.84 16.66 -27.51
CA ILE A 304 -7.52 16.28 -28.03
C ILE A 304 -6.69 15.61 -26.92
N ILE A 305 -6.06 14.48 -27.27
CA ILE A 305 -5.08 13.81 -26.42
C ILE A 305 -3.72 14.48 -26.65
N VAL A 306 -3.07 14.86 -25.56
CA VAL A 306 -1.73 15.42 -25.52
C VAL A 306 -0.85 14.46 -24.74
N GLN A 307 0.33 14.18 -25.27
CA GLN A 307 1.33 13.33 -24.65
C GLN A 307 2.61 14.13 -24.46
N ALA A 308 3.26 14.00 -23.32
CA ALA A 308 4.64 14.49 -23.16
C ALA A 308 5.59 13.45 -23.75
N ASP A 309 6.47 13.87 -24.64
CA ASP A 309 7.49 13.00 -25.20
C ASP A 309 8.61 12.77 -24.17
N VAL A 310 8.42 11.72 -23.36
CA VAL A 310 9.35 11.36 -22.28
C VAL A 310 10.73 11.02 -22.83
N TYR A 311 10.83 10.34 -23.97
CA TYR A 311 12.13 9.99 -24.55
C TYR A 311 12.91 11.23 -24.96
N SER A 312 12.28 12.14 -25.71
CA SER A 312 12.93 13.39 -26.10
C SER A 312 13.40 14.18 -24.88
N ILE A 313 12.59 14.27 -23.82
CA ILE A 313 12.97 14.96 -22.58
C ILE A 313 14.12 14.21 -21.85
N HIS A 314 14.04 12.89 -21.73
CA HIS A 314 15.02 12.08 -21.01
C HIS A 314 16.37 11.97 -21.74
N TYR A 315 16.40 12.13 -23.06
CA TYR A 315 17.60 12.07 -23.90
C TYR A 315 18.02 13.44 -24.46
N ASP A 316 17.46 14.54 -23.93
CA ASP A 316 17.87 15.90 -24.28
C ASP A 316 19.26 16.20 -23.66
N GLN A 317 20.28 16.33 -24.52
CA GLN A 317 21.65 16.62 -24.10
C GLN A 317 21.80 17.98 -23.42
N GLU A 318 21.01 18.99 -23.81
CA GLU A 318 21.04 20.32 -23.20
C GLU A 318 20.45 20.26 -21.78
N LEU A 319 19.41 19.45 -21.57
CA LEU A 319 18.78 19.28 -20.27
C LEU A 319 19.59 18.41 -19.30
N TRP A 320 20.19 17.34 -19.80
CA TRP A 320 20.85 16.32 -18.96
C TRP A 320 22.35 16.56 -18.72
N GLY A 321 22.92 17.61 -19.30
CA GLY A 321 24.25 18.12 -18.99
C GLY A 321 25.32 17.65 -19.97
N PRO A 322 26.62 17.84 -19.67
CA PRO A 322 27.70 17.63 -20.64
C PRO A 322 28.06 16.16 -20.88
N GLU A 323 27.71 15.27 -19.93
CA GLU A 323 27.90 13.82 -20.09
C GLU A 323 26.94 13.29 -21.15
N ASN A 324 27.42 12.42 -22.04
CA ASN A 324 26.60 11.80 -23.07
C ASN A 324 25.34 11.17 -22.45
N VAL A 325 24.17 11.55 -22.97
CA VAL A 325 22.86 11.07 -22.48
C VAL A 325 22.63 9.57 -22.69
N ASN A 326 23.41 8.95 -23.58
CA ASN A 326 23.36 7.51 -23.84
C ASN A 326 24.24 6.70 -22.88
N ASP A 327 25.13 7.35 -22.14
CA ASP A 327 25.98 6.70 -21.15
C ASP A 327 25.21 6.60 -19.82
N PHE A 328 25.18 5.40 -19.26
CA PHE A 328 24.55 5.14 -17.97
C PHE A 328 25.39 5.77 -16.85
N CYS A 329 24.89 6.85 -16.25
CA CYS A 329 25.57 7.60 -15.20
C CYS A 329 24.59 7.98 -14.08
N PRO A 330 24.46 7.18 -13.01
CA PRO A 330 23.59 7.50 -11.86
C PRO A 330 23.85 8.88 -11.25
N GLU A 331 25.13 9.26 -11.14
CA GLU A 331 25.59 10.50 -10.52
C GLU A 331 25.06 11.75 -11.24
N ARG A 332 24.61 11.65 -12.50
CA ARG A 332 23.99 12.78 -13.21
C ARG A 332 22.79 13.33 -12.45
N HIS A 333 22.11 12.50 -11.66
CA HIS A 333 20.95 12.90 -10.85
C HIS A 333 21.29 13.73 -9.60
N LEU A 334 22.58 13.89 -9.27
CA LEU A 334 23.05 14.84 -8.25
C LEU A 334 22.85 16.29 -8.70
N ILE A 335 22.86 16.54 -10.01
CA ILE A 335 22.63 17.87 -10.57
C ILE A 335 21.14 18.18 -10.49
N LYS A 336 20.80 19.25 -9.75
CA LYS A 336 19.42 19.72 -9.62
C LYS A 336 18.90 20.25 -10.96
N ARG A 337 17.76 19.73 -11.41
CA ARG A 337 17.08 20.13 -12.65
C ARG A 337 15.63 20.51 -12.39
N HIS A 338 14.96 20.99 -13.43
CA HIS A 338 13.52 21.17 -13.40
C HIS A 338 12.83 19.83 -13.08
N PRO A 339 11.83 19.77 -12.18
CA PRO A 339 11.19 18.51 -11.80
C PRO A 339 10.59 17.73 -12.97
N LEU A 340 10.13 18.42 -14.01
CA LEU A 340 9.59 17.81 -15.24
C LEU A 340 10.67 17.27 -16.20
N ALA A 341 11.95 17.38 -15.86
CA ALA A 341 13.02 16.74 -16.62
C ALA A 341 12.98 15.21 -16.47
N TRP A 342 12.44 14.70 -15.36
CA TRP A 342 12.34 13.28 -15.09
C TRP A 342 10.88 12.88 -14.86
N LEU A 343 10.30 12.17 -15.83
CA LEU A 343 8.87 11.89 -15.94
C LEU A 343 8.53 10.39 -15.83
N ALA A 344 9.39 9.60 -15.19
CA ALA A 344 9.19 8.15 -15.03
C ALA A 344 7.84 7.77 -14.40
N PHE A 345 7.35 8.60 -13.46
CA PHE A 345 6.07 8.42 -12.78
C PHE A 345 5.00 9.44 -13.22
N GLY A 346 5.29 10.22 -14.27
CA GLY A 346 4.47 11.36 -14.70
C GLY A 346 4.55 12.56 -13.76
N ALA A 347 3.62 13.50 -13.91
CA ALA A 347 3.56 14.72 -13.12
C ALA A 347 2.12 15.24 -12.94
N GLY A 348 1.98 16.19 -12.00
CA GLY A 348 0.72 16.88 -11.71
C GLY A 348 -0.30 16.03 -10.94
N PRO A 349 -1.60 16.41 -10.98
CA PRO A 349 -2.67 15.73 -10.22
C PRO A 349 -2.90 14.26 -10.58
N ARG A 350 -2.35 13.81 -11.71
CA ARG A 350 -2.41 12.42 -12.20
C ARG A 350 -1.04 11.73 -12.17
N ILE A 351 -0.12 12.20 -11.31
CA ILE A 351 1.12 11.50 -11.01
C ILE A 351 0.82 10.10 -10.47
N CYS A 352 1.70 9.14 -10.73
CA CYS A 352 1.54 7.76 -10.27
C CYS A 352 1.26 7.70 -8.77
N VAL A 353 0.09 7.17 -8.41
CA VAL A 353 -0.33 6.99 -7.01
C VAL A 353 0.53 5.94 -6.29
N GLY A 354 1.08 4.97 -7.03
CA GLY A 354 1.91 3.89 -6.49
C GLY A 354 3.41 4.20 -6.40
N MET A 355 3.86 5.41 -6.76
CA MET A 355 5.30 5.73 -6.88
C MET A 355 6.11 5.34 -5.63
N ARG A 356 5.65 5.74 -4.44
CA ARG A 356 6.37 5.45 -3.19
C ARG A 356 6.45 3.95 -2.91
N PHE A 357 5.36 3.23 -3.17
CA PHE A 357 5.28 1.79 -2.94
C PHE A 357 6.20 1.03 -3.90
N ALA A 358 6.16 1.37 -5.20
CA ALA A 358 7.02 0.75 -6.21
C ALA A 358 8.52 0.95 -5.90
N LEU A 359 8.93 2.16 -5.49
CA LEU A 359 10.33 2.42 -5.13
C LEU A 359 10.77 1.60 -3.91
N ILE A 360 9.90 1.40 -2.92
CA ILE A 360 10.20 0.54 -1.77
C ILE A 360 10.40 -0.91 -2.21
N GLU A 361 9.48 -1.45 -3.03
CA GLU A 361 9.58 -2.83 -3.52
C GLU A 361 10.85 -3.06 -4.33
N ILE A 362 11.18 -2.14 -5.26
CA ILE A 362 12.38 -2.22 -6.10
C ILE A 362 13.64 -2.21 -5.23
N LYS A 363 13.75 -1.26 -4.29
CA LYS A 363 14.92 -1.15 -3.41
C LYS A 363 15.10 -2.38 -2.53
N LEU A 364 14.02 -2.88 -1.92
CA LEU A 364 14.08 -4.08 -1.07
C LEU A 364 14.55 -5.30 -1.85
N LEU A 365 14.03 -5.51 -3.05
CA LEU A 365 14.41 -6.67 -3.86
C LEU A 365 15.86 -6.56 -4.32
N LEU A 366 16.27 -5.40 -4.85
CA LEU A 366 17.64 -5.18 -5.29
C LEU A 366 18.64 -5.29 -4.14
N MET A 367 18.33 -4.73 -2.97
CA MET A 367 19.15 -4.85 -1.77
C MET A 367 19.37 -6.31 -1.39
N ASN A 368 18.30 -7.09 -1.25
CA ASN A 368 18.40 -8.50 -0.88
C ASN A 368 19.14 -9.33 -1.93
N LEU A 369 18.91 -9.06 -3.22
CA LEU A 369 19.60 -9.75 -4.31
C LEU A 369 21.10 -9.44 -4.33
N LEU A 370 21.47 -8.15 -4.26
CA LEU A 370 22.86 -7.70 -4.35
C LEU A 370 23.66 -7.95 -3.06
N LYS A 371 22.98 -8.12 -1.93
CA LYS A 371 23.60 -8.56 -0.68
C LYS A 371 24.20 -9.97 -0.81
N GLU A 372 23.49 -10.88 -1.49
CA GLU A 372 23.91 -12.29 -1.58
C GLU A 372 24.61 -12.64 -2.89
N TYR A 373 24.29 -11.93 -3.97
CA TYR A 373 24.73 -12.28 -5.32
C TYR A 373 25.36 -11.11 -6.07
N THR A 374 26.30 -11.44 -6.94
CA THR A 374 26.79 -10.61 -8.03
C THR A 374 26.11 -11.06 -9.32
N ILE A 375 25.50 -10.11 -10.02
CA ILE A 375 24.85 -10.30 -11.31
C ILE A 375 25.91 -10.19 -12.40
N ILE A 376 26.10 -11.26 -13.16
CA ILE A 376 27.11 -11.36 -14.22
C ILE A 376 26.40 -11.56 -15.55
N LYS A 377 26.95 -10.91 -16.58
CA LYS A 377 26.54 -11.10 -17.96
C LYS A 377 26.68 -12.57 -18.38
N CYS A 378 25.68 -13.10 -19.08
CA CYS A 378 25.75 -14.42 -19.70
C CYS A 378 25.78 -14.28 -21.24
N GLU A 379 26.26 -15.32 -21.93
CA GLU A 379 26.38 -15.31 -23.40
C GLU A 379 25.06 -15.02 -24.14
N LYS A 380 23.92 -15.40 -23.56
CA LYS A 380 22.59 -15.10 -24.14
C LYS A 380 22.28 -13.61 -24.13
N LEU A 381 22.69 -12.88 -23.10
CA LEU A 381 22.45 -11.44 -22.99
C LEU A 381 23.28 -10.65 -24.01
N GLU A 382 24.46 -11.14 -24.38
CA GLU A 382 25.31 -10.49 -25.38
C GLU A 382 24.73 -10.50 -26.79
N LYS A 383 23.90 -11.49 -27.10
CA LYS A 383 23.42 -11.74 -28.47
C LYS A 383 22.08 -11.06 -28.74
N ASN A 384 21.19 -10.98 -27.76
CA ASN A 384 19.81 -10.54 -27.94
C ASN A 384 19.37 -9.62 -26.79
N PHE A 385 19.18 -8.34 -27.06
CA PHE A 385 18.38 -7.45 -26.22
C PHE A 385 17.36 -6.75 -27.10
N ASN A 386 16.14 -7.31 -27.11
CA ASN A 386 15.01 -6.74 -27.81
C ASN A 386 14.02 -6.18 -26.81
N VAL A 387 13.34 -5.12 -27.22
CA VAL A 387 12.27 -4.50 -26.45
C VAL A 387 10.95 -4.77 -27.16
N ILE A 388 9.94 -5.13 -26.39
CA ILE A 388 8.57 -5.31 -26.85
C ILE A 388 7.75 -4.14 -26.33
N GLU A 389 7.03 -3.49 -27.24
CA GLU A 389 6.06 -2.47 -26.89
C GLU A 389 4.69 -3.11 -26.70
N THR A 390 4.19 -3.08 -25.46
CA THR A 390 2.84 -3.50 -25.11
C THR A 390 2.13 -2.38 -24.35
N ILE A 391 1.50 -2.68 -23.21
CA ILE A 391 1.10 -1.65 -22.25
C ILE A 391 2.37 -1.01 -21.67
N THR A 392 3.41 -1.79 -21.41
CA THR A 392 4.72 -1.30 -21.00
C THR A 392 5.73 -1.47 -22.12
N ILE A 393 6.80 -0.69 -22.06
CA ILE A 393 8.01 -0.94 -22.84
C ILE A 393 8.88 -1.85 -21.99
N ALA A 394 9.00 -3.11 -22.41
CA ALA A 394 9.63 -4.17 -21.62
C ALA A 394 10.68 -4.92 -22.44
N PRO A 395 11.75 -5.44 -21.82
CA PRO A 395 12.64 -6.35 -22.52
C PRO A 395 11.89 -7.66 -22.83
N GLU A 396 12.11 -8.23 -24.02
CA GLU A 396 11.55 -9.53 -24.40
C GLU A 396 11.99 -10.62 -23.41
N GLU A 397 13.29 -10.67 -23.13
CA GLU A 397 13.89 -11.55 -22.13
C GLU A 397 15.14 -10.88 -21.55
N VAL A 398 15.43 -11.16 -20.28
CA VAL A 398 16.69 -10.75 -19.63
C VAL A 398 17.32 -11.99 -18.99
N TRP A 399 18.37 -12.51 -19.62
CA TRP A 399 19.14 -13.64 -19.10
C TRP A 399 20.35 -13.12 -18.33
N ILE A 400 20.50 -13.55 -17.08
CA ILE A 400 21.62 -13.18 -16.22
C ILE A 400 22.17 -14.43 -15.51
N LYS A 401 23.43 -14.36 -15.08
CA LYS A 401 24.03 -15.35 -14.17
C LYS A 401 24.14 -14.72 -12.79
N LEU A 402 23.73 -15.44 -11.76
CA LEU A 402 23.96 -15.05 -10.36
C LEU A 402 25.16 -15.82 -9.83
N GLU A 403 26.15 -15.11 -9.32
CA GLU A 403 27.31 -15.67 -8.61
C GLU A 403 27.23 -15.27 -7.14
N LYS A 404 27.35 -16.22 -6.23
CA LYS A 404 27.25 -15.94 -4.79
C LYS A 404 28.46 -15.14 -4.32
N ARG A 405 28.26 -14.09 -3.51
CA ARG A 405 29.33 -13.20 -3.04
C ARG A 405 30.21 -13.83 -1.95
N TYR A 406 29.63 -14.73 -1.13
CA TYR A 406 30.28 -15.39 0.01
C TYR A 406 29.81 -16.83 0.22
#